data_AF-A0A9P5XKI3-F1
#
_entry.id   AF-A0A9P5XKI3-F1
#
_cell.length_a   1.000
_cell.length_b   1.000
_cell.length_c   1.000
_cell.angle_alpha   90.00
_cell.angle_beta   90.00
_cell.angle_gamma   90.00
#
_symmetry.space_group_name_H-M   'P 1'
#
loop_
_entity.id
_entity.type
_entity.pdbx_description
1 polymer ?
#
loop_
_entity_poly.entity_id
_entity_poly.type
_entity_poly.pdbx_seq_one_letter_code
_entity_poly.pdbx_strand_id
1 'polypeptide(L)'
;MATTTATVSEVTPSLRLRPRNDEEAKAIEEYRYSHLLPHFSQDRYPPLQPFDHVDPGHRALTLPNPRAFLDGATRTAELTPRLGTEVTGINLAELDSSGRDQLALEVARRGLVVFRDQQDFIDRGPDFYREWGRHFGRLHIHPTSGHPAGYPEVHLVYRDANSTFNFEIDESVTTTSWHSDVSYELQPPGLTTFFLLSSPDTGGDTLFTSQVSTLRRLSPQFIAFLRTLKAVHSGFEQADFSRSGRRGATVRREPVEHIHPVVRRHPVTGEEALYVNKQFTRRIVGLKREESETILKFLFDHIDKSADNQARVKWRPHTVVLWDNRITAHTAIVDFKETGERRHGARITPQAERPIPALDGLDLNA
;
A
#
# COMPACT_ATOMS: atom_id res chain seq x y z
N MET A 1 38.86 13.50 -67.49
CA MET A 1 38.79 12.05 -67.18
C MET A 1 37.80 11.90 -66.04
N ALA A 2 36.63 11.33 -66.33
CA ALA A 2 35.47 11.32 -65.44
C ALA A 2 35.63 10.32 -64.29
N THR A 3 35.30 10.74 -63.08
CA THR A 3 35.29 9.92 -61.87
C THR A 3 33.91 9.29 -61.70
N THR A 4 33.83 7.97 -61.85
CA THR A 4 32.59 7.20 -61.65
C THR A 4 32.36 6.98 -60.17
N THR A 5 31.22 7.44 -59.64
CA THR A 5 30.78 7.12 -58.28
C THR A 5 29.86 5.90 -58.35
N ALA A 6 30.26 4.79 -57.73
CA ALA A 6 29.42 3.59 -57.62
C ALA A 6 28.60 3.68 -56.32
N THR A 7 27.28 3.79 -56.46
CA THR A 7 26.35 3.70 -55.34
C THR A 7 26.18 2.23 -54.97
N VAL A 8 26.68 1.83 -53.79
CA VAL A 8 26.42 0.51 -53.22
C VAL A 8 25.05 0.56 -52.56
N SER A 9 24.04 -0.05 -53.17
CA SER A 9 22.76 -0.29 -52.53
C SER A 9 22.86 -1.53 -51.64
N GLU A 10 23.11 -1.33 -50.34
CA GLU A 10 22.93 -2.40 -49.35
C GLU A 10 21.43 -2.69 -49.20
N VAL A 11 21.04 -3.91 -49.57
CA VAL A 11 19.72 -4.46 -49.28
C VAL A 11 19.72 -4.89 -47.82
N THR A 12 19.12 -4.09 -46.94
CA THR A 12 18.88 -4.50 -45.55
C THR A 12 17.95 -5.72 -45.54
N PRO A 13 18.32 -6.86 -44.93
CA PRO A 13 17.42 -8.00 -44.85
C PRO A 13 16.19 -7.61 -44.03
N SER A 14 15.01 -7.76 -44.60
CA SER A 14 13.75 -7.53 -43.89
C SER A 14 13.64 -8.55 -42.76
N LEU A 15 13.72 -8.10 -41.51
CA LEU A 15 13.37 -8.91 -40.34
C LEU A 15 11.90 -9.33 -40.48
N ARG A 16 11.67 -10.60 -40.81
CA ARG A 16 10.33 -11.20 -40.74
C ARG A 16 10.02 -11.45 -39.27
N LEU A 17 9.05 -10.72 -38.73
CA LEU A 17 8.40 -11.08 -37.47
C LEU A 17 7.90 -12.52 -37.59
N ARG A 18 8.29 -13.37 -36.63
CA ARG A 18 7.69 -14.70 -36.52
C ARG A 18 6.18 -14.52 -36.34
N PRO A 19 5.34 -15.27 -37.06
CA PRO A 19 3.90 -15.24 -36.79
C PRO A 19 3.68 -15.63 -35.32
N ARG A 20 2.86 -14.84 -34.64
CA ARG A 20 2.34 -15.17 -33.32
C ARG A 20 1.46 -16.39 -33.54
N ASN A 21 1.81 -17.54 -32.95
CA ASN A 21 0.93 -18.70 -32.99
C ASN A 21 -0.38 -18.31 -32.32
N ASP A 22 -1.45 -18.26 -33.11
CA ASP A 22 -2.81 -18.11 -32.64
C ASP A 22 -3.25 -19.40 -31.94
N GLU A 23 -3.81 -19.19 -30.74
CA GLU A 23 -4.80 -20.04 -30.08
C GLU A 23 -4.46 -21.54 -29.90
N GLU A 24 -3.55 -21.83 -28.99
CA GLU A 24 -3.84 -22.92 -28.05
C GLU A 24 -4.81 -22.36 -27.01
N ALA A 25 -6.08 -22.74 -27.13
CA ALA A 25 -7.05 -22.59 -26.06
C ALA A 25 -6.53 -23.32 -24.83
N LYS A 26 -5.80 -22.58 -23.96
CA LYS A 26 -5.39 -23.07 -22.64
C LYS A 26 -6.65 -23.63 -22.00
N ALA A 27 -6.62 -24.92 -21.65
CA ALA A 27 -7.62 -25.53 -20.80
C ALA A 27 -7.91 -24.56 -19.65
N ILE A 28 -9.19 -24.23 -19.42
CA ILE A 28 -9.59 -23.36 -18.33
C ILE A 28 -9.28 -24.13 -17.04
N GLU A 29 -8.06 -23.96 -16.56
CA GLU A 29 -7.63 -24.43 -15.26
C GLU A 29 -8.52 -23.72 -14.24
N GLU A 30 -9.25 -24.51 -13.45
CA GLU A 30 -10.17 -23.97 -12.46
C GLU A 30 -9.38 -23.09 -11.49
N TYR A 31 -9.64 -21.78 -11.52
CA TYR A 31 -8.89 -20.84 -10.72
C TYR A 31 -9.14 -21.11 -9.24
N ARG A 32 -8.14 -21.65 -8.53
CA ARG A 32 -8.20 -22.08 -7.13
C ARG A 32 -8.90 -21.10 -6.18
N TYR A 33 -8.70 -19.80 -6.39
CA TYR A 33 -9.26 -18.74 -5.53
C TYR A 33 -10.46 -18.02 -6.18
N SER A 34 -11.21 -18.70 -7.05
CA SER A 34 -12.44 -18.18 -7.68
C SER A 34 -13.49 -17.72 -6.66
N HIS A 35 -13.60 -18.42 -5.54
CA HIS A 35 -14.48 -18.07 -4.42
C HIS A 35 -14.08 -16.76 -3.69
N LEU A 36 -12.87 -16.24 -3.94
CA LEU A 36 -12.38 -14.96 -3.41
C LEU A 36 -12.43 -13.84 -4.44
N LEU A 37 -13.08 -14.02 -5.59
CA LEU A 37 -13.16 -12.97 -6.61
C LEU A 37 -13.94 -11.74 -6.11
N PRO A 38 -13.66 -10.55 -6.68
CA PRO A 38 -14.37 -9.32 -6.35
C PRO A 38 -15.88 -9.42 -6.50
N HIS A 39 -16.59 -9.24 -5.38
CA HIS A 39 -18.00 -8.92 -5.33
C HIS A 39 -18.18 -7.44 -4.94
N PHE A 40 -18.99 -6.71 -5.73
CA PHE A 40 -19.31 -5.31 -5.51
C PHE A 40 -20.73 -5.18 -4.97
N SER A 41 -20.89 -5.34 -3.65
CA SER A 41 -22.21 -5.27 -3.01
C SER A 41 -22.79 -3.85 -3.07
N GLN A 42 -24.13 -3.77 -3.07
CA GLN A 42 -24.88 -2.51 -2.96
C GLN A 42 -25.14 -2.10 -1.51
N ASP A 43 -24.42 -2.69 -0.55
CA ASP A 43 -24.59 -2.38 0.87
C ASP A 43 -24.32 -0.89 1.16
N ARG A 44 -24.87 -0.41 2.27
CA ARG A 44 -24.59 0.92 2.79
C ARG A 44 -24.23 0.79 4.27
N TYR A 45 -23.09 1.36 4.63
CA TYR A 45 -22.56 1.35 5.97
C TYR A 45 -22.68 2.75 6.58
N PRO A 46 -22.95 2.85 7.89
CA PRO A 46 -22.97 4.13 8.58
C PRO A 46 -21.56 4.77 8.59
N PRO A 47 -21.48 6.08 8.91
CA PRO A 47 -20.21 6.73 9.21
C PRO A 47 -19.45 5.97 10.30
N LEU A 48 -18.13 5.88 10.12
CA LEU A 48 -17.25 5.25 11.10
C LEU A 48 -17.32 6.01 12.42
N GLN A 49 -17.52 5.27 13.50
CA GLN A 49 -17.47 5.83 14.85
C GLN A 49 -16.06 5.70 15.42
N PRO A 50 -15.59 6.68 16.22
CA PRO A 50 -14.35 6.53 16.96
C PRO A 50 -14.33 5.26 17.81
N PHE A 51 -13.14 4.71 18.04
CA PHE A 51 -12.95 3.58 18.94
C PHE A 51 -11.58 3.67 19.62
N ASP A 52 -11.48 3.05 20.81
CA ASP A 52 -10.23 2.95 21.52
C ASP A 52 -9.33 1.89 20.87
N HIS A 53 -8.24 2.35 20.26
CA HIS A 53 -7.25 1.48 19.67
C HIS A 53 -6.13 1.16 20.68
N VAL A 54 -5.95 -0.12 20.99
CA VAL A 54 -4.85 -0.61 21.83
C VAL A 54 -3.78 -1.26 20.93
N ASP A 55 -2.69 -0.52 20.69
CA ASP A 55 -1.65 -0.97 19.78
C ASP A 55 -0.91 -2.22 20.32
N PRO A 56 -0.88 -3.34 19.56
CA PRO A 56 -0.12 -4.55 19.91
C PRO A 56 1.36 -4.31 20.19
N GLY A 57 1.97 -3.30 19.57
CA GLY A 57 3.36 -2.94 19.77
C GLY A 57 3.67 -2.52 21.21
N HIS A 58 2.72 -1.90 21.92
CA HIS A 58 2.89 -1.61 23.35
C HIS A 58 2.92 -2.89 24.19
N ARG A 59 2.11 -3.89 23.86
CA ARG A 59 2.13 -5.19 24.55
C ARG A 59 3.46 -5.90 24.31
N ALA A 60 3.96 -5.89 23.08
CA ALA A 60 5.25 -6.47 22.75
C ALA A 60 6.40 -5.87 23.56
N LEU A 61 6.41 -4.54 23.77
CA LEU A 61 7.43 -3.86 24.57
C LEU A 61 7.48 -4.30 26.04
N THR A 62 6.42 -4.93 26.56
CA THR A 62 6.41 -5.48 27.92
C THR A 62 7.07 -6.85 28.02
N LEU A 63 7.34 -7.51 26.90
CA LEU A 63 7.93 -8.84 26.86
C LEU A 63 9.44 -8.78 27.12
N PRO A 64 10.04 -9.79 27.78
CA PRO A 64 11.48 -9.84 28.01
C PRO A 64 12.32 -9.79 26.73
N ASN A 65 11.85 -10.46 25.67
CA ASN A 65 12.40 -10.37 24.32
C ASN A 65 11.29 -9.98 23.34
N PRO A 66 11.19 -8.69 22.94
CA PRO A 66 10.15 -8.20 22.04
C PRO A 66 10.37 -8.59 20.56
N ARG A 67 11.34 -9.47 20.27
CA ARG A 67 11.67 -9.99 18.93
C ARG A 67 11.84 -11.52 18.91
N ALA A 68 11.44 -12.22 19.97
CA ALA A 68 11.58 -13.68 20.08
C ALA A 68 10.93 -14.47 18.94
N PHE A 69 9.88 -13.94 18.31
CA PHE A 69 9.26 -14.56 17.14
C PHE A 69 10.22 -14.71 15.96
N LEU A 70 11.32 -13.94 15.90
CA LEU A 70 12.36 -14.07 14.89
C LEU A 70 13.40 -15.13 15.22
N ASP A 71 13.42 -15.69 16.44
CA ASP A 71 14.41 -16.71 16.85
C ASP A 71 14.26 -17.99 16.02
N GLY A 72 13.05 -18.26 15.50
CA GLY A 72 12.78 -19.36 14.57
C GLY A 72 13.12 -19.07 13.10
N ALA A 73 13.54 -17.84 12.76
CA ALA A 73 13.79 -17.47 11.37
C ALA A 73 15.08 -18.13 10.86
N THR A 74 15.01 -18.77 9.69
CA THR A 74 16.20 -19.32 9.02
C THR A 74 17.04 -18.24 8.37
N ARG A 75 16.42 -17.10 8.00
CA ARG A 75 17.11 -15.95 7.44
C ARG A 75 16.32 -14.66 7.68
N THR A 76 17.03 -13.61 8.05
CA THR A 76 16.55 -12.23 8.04
C THR A 76 17.48 -11.37 7.20
N ALA A 77 16.94 -10.58 6.28
CA ALA A 77 17.71 -9.68 5.44
C ALA A 77 17.05 -8.31 5.36
N GLU A 78 17.78 -7.24 5.63
CA GLU A 78 17.26 -5.89 5.43
C GLU A 78 17.08 -5.62 3.92
N LEU A 79 15.93 -5.06 3.52
CA LEU A 79 15.72 -4.63 2.14
C LEU A 79 16.54 -3.37 1.84
N THR A 80 16.54 -2.45 2.79
CA THR A 80 17.39 -1.25 2.82
C THR A 80 17.76 -0.92 4.28
N PRO A 81 18.77 -0.08 4.54
CA PRO A 81 19.20 0.22 5.91
C PRO A 81 18.08 0.76 6.83
N ARG A 82 17.13 1.53 6.29
CA ARG A 82 16.09 2.21 7.09
C ARG A 82 14.65 1.82 6.75
N LEU A 83 14.46 0.85 5.85
CA LEU A 83 13.15 0.42 5.43
C LEU A 83 13.18 -1.04 4.97
N GLY A 84 12.35 -1.86 5.60
CA GLY A 84 12.06 -3.20 5.14
C GLY A 84 12.98 -4.28 5.69
N THR A 85 12.39 -5.41 6.08
CA THR A 85 13.10 -6.65 6.39
C THR A 85 12.42 -7.82 5.68
N GLU A 86 13.16 -8.64 4.95
CA GLU A 86 12.71 -9.93 4.46
C GLU A 86 13.02 -11.01 5.50
N VAL A 87 12.03 -11.86 5.82
CA VAL A 87 12.11 -12.94 6.78
C VAL A 87 11.74 -14.25 6.10
N THR A 88 12.53 -15.29 6.35
CA THR A 88 12.32 -16.68 5.90
C THR A 88 12.38 -17.61 7.10
N GLY A 89 11.58 -18.69 7.07
CA GLY A 89 11.54 -19.69 8.14
C GLY A 89 10.53 -19.44 9.25
N ILE A 90 9.74 -18.37 9.17
CA ILE A 90 8.61 -18.10 10.08
C ILE A 90 7.30 -18.33 9.35
N ASN A 91 6.43 -19.19 9.88
CA ASN A 91 5.07 -19.37 9.37
C ASN A 91 4.12 -18.41 10.09
N LEU A 92 3.60 -17.40 9.38
CA LEU A 92 2.65 -16.45 9.97
C LEU A 92 1.41 -17.16 10.49
N ALA A 93 0.95 -18.25 9.84
CA ALA A 93 -0.26 -18.96 10.27
C ALA A 93 -0.16 -19.55 11.68
N GLU A 94 1.05 -19.72 12.20
CA GLU A 94 1.34 -20.39 13.47
C GLU A 94 1.67 -19.42 14.61
N LEU A 95 1.80 -18.11 14.34
CA LEU A 95 2.07 -17.17 15.43
C LEU A 95 0.87 -17.09 16.38
N ASP A 96 1.16 -17.26 17.65
CA ASP A 96 0.25 -16.99 18.75
C ASP A 96 0.06 -15.47 18.97
N SER A 97 -0.71 -15.10 19.99
CA SER A 97 -0.97 -13.68 20.30
C SER A 97 0.31 -12.90 20.63
N SER A 98 1.27 -13.53 21.31
CA SER A 98 2.55 -12.90 21.69
C SER A 98 3.42 -12.66 20.46
N GLY A 99 3.53 -13.65 19.57
CA GLY A 99 4.25 -13.53 18.31
C GLY A 99 3.65 -12.46 17.40
N ARG A 100 2.32 -12.34 17.36
CA ARG A 100 1.64 -11.26 16.62
C ARG A 100 1.90 -9.87 17.22
N ASP A 101 1.95 -9.74 18.54
CA ASP A 101 2.33 -8.48 19.18
C ASP A 101 3.75 -8.07 18.77
N GLN A 102 4.70 -9.01 18.84
CA GLN A 102 6.09 -8.77 18.46
C GLN A 102 6.25 -8.45 16.97
N LEU A 103 5.49 -9.14 16.10
CA LEU A 103 5.41 -8.83 14.68
C LEU A 103 4.93 -7.39 14.44
N ALA A 104 3.91 -6.93 15.16
CA ALA A 104 3.43 -5.57 15.04
C ALA A 104 4.51 -4.53 15.39
N LEU A 105 5.27 -4.78 16.45
CA LEU A 105 6.38 -3.92 16.84
C LEU A 105 7.53 -3.95 15.82
N GLU A 106 7.85 -5.11 15.25
CA GLU A 106 8.89 -5.22 14.21
C GLU A 106 8.49 -4.46 12.95
N VAL A 107 7.22 -4.57 12.53
CA VAL A 107 6.67 -3.80 11.40
C VAL A 107 6.71 -2.30 11.69
N ALA A 108 6.35 -1.86 12.91
CA ALA A 108 6.46 -0.46 13.33
C ALA A 108 7.92 0.07 13.33
N ARG A 109 8.90 -0.78 13.65
CA ARG A 109 10.33 -0.43 13.62
C ARG A 109 10.91 -0.37 12.21
N ARG A 110 10.49 -1.29 11.33
CA ARG A 110 11.07 -1.48 10.00
C ARG A 110 10.27 -0.85 8.88
N GLY A 111 9.05 -0.37 9.15
CA GLY A 111 8.11 0.16 8.17
C GLY A 111 7.41 -0.92 7.35
N LEU A 112 8.13 -1.94 6.90
CA LEU A 112 7.56 -3.15 6.32
C LEU A 112 8.37 -4.40 6.65
N VAL A 113 7.71 -5.56 6.62
CA VAL A 113 8.32 -6.89 6.74
C VAL A 113 7.72 -7.79 5.66
N VAL A 114 8.58 -8.52 4.95
CA VAL A 114 8.23 -9.43 3.86
C VAL A 114 8.47 -10.86 4.32
N PHE A 115 7.44 -11.69 4.29
CA PHE A 115 7.52 -13.11 4.60
C PHE A 115 7.39 -13.91 3.30
N ARG A 116 8.29 -14.89 3.12
CA ARG A 116 8.27 -15.83 1.99
C ARG A 116 7.69 -17.18 2.43
N ASP A 117 7.28 -18.00 1.46
CA ASP A 117 6.81 -19.37 1.67
C ASP A 117 5.58 -19.50 2.59
N GLN A 118 4.67 -18.53 2.51
CA GLN A 118 3.48 -18.40 3.35
C GLN A 118 2.24 -19.09 2.75
N GLN A 119 2.40 -20.24 2.10
CA GLN A 119 1.27 -20.92 1.45
C GLN A 119 0.20 -21.31 2.48
N ASP A 120 0.62 -21.78 3.65
CA ASP A 120 -0.29 -22.12 4.75
C ASP A 120 -1.15 -20.94 5.19
N PHE A 121 -0.55 -19.74 5.33
CA PHE A 121 -1.29 -18.54 5.66
C PHE A 121 -2.36 -18.22 4.61
N ILE A 122 -1.99 -18.27 3.32
CA ILE A 122 -2.85 -17.94 2.19
C ILE A 122 -3.94 -19.00 1.94
N ASP A 123 -3.71 -20.25 2.34
CA ASP A 123 -4.71 -21.31 2.13
C ASP A 123 -5.73 -21.42 3.27
N ARG A 124 -5.55 -20.70 4.38
CA ARG A 124 -6.49 -20.71 5.52
C ARG A 124 -7.81 -19.99 5.23
N GLY A 125 -7.85 -19.13 4.22
CA GLY A 125 -9.09 -18.50 3.75
C GLY A 125 -9.60 -17.33 4.61
N PRO A 126 -10.77 -16.77 4.23
CA PRO A 126 -11.20 -15.45 4.66
C PRO A 126 -11.64 -15.35 6.13
N ASP A 127 -12.18 -16.42 6.71
CA ASP A 127 -12.49 -16.46 8.15
C ASP A 127 -11.23 -16.31 9.00
N PHE A 128 -10.16 -17.03 8.63
CA PHE A 128 -8.87 -16.92 9.30
C PHE A 128 -8.28 -15.51 9.14
N TYR A 129 -8.33 -14.92 7.94
CA TYR A 129 -7.84 -13.55 7.73
C TYR A 129 -8.52 -12.53 8.63
N ARG A 130 -9.83 -12.68 8.82
CA ARG A 130 -10.64 -11.81 9.69
C ARG A 130 -10.24 -11.98 11.16
N GLU A 131 -10.08 -13.21 11.63
CA GLU A 131 -9.60 -13.49 12.99
C GLU A 131 -8.19 -12.95 13.21
N TRP A 132 -7.29 -13.23 12.27
CA TRP A 132 -5.90 -12.78 12.28
C TRP A 132 -5.80 -11.26 12.36
N GLY A 133 -6.50 -10.54 11.47
CA GLY A 133 -6.45 -9.09 11.41
C GLY A 133 -7.03 -8.40 12.65
N ARG A 134 -8.08 -8.98 13.26
CA ARG A 134 -8.71 -8.42 14.48
C ARG A 134 -7.74 -8.27 15.65
N HIS A 135 -6.67 -9.08 15.69
CA HIS A 135 -5.61 -8.97 16.68
C HIS A 135 -4.96 -7.58 16.70
N PHE A 136 -4.88 -6.92 15.54
CA PHE A 136 -4.21 -5.64 15.38
C PHE A 136 -5.15 -4.44 15.41
N GLY A 137 -6.47 -4.62 15.53
CA GLY A 137 -7.44 -3.53 15.59
C GLY A 137 -8.78 -3.84 14.92
N ARG A 138 -9.68 -2.85 14.91
CA ARG A 138 -10.98 -2.97 14.23
C ARG A 138 -10.75 -3.05 12.73
N LEU A 139 -11.23 -4.11 12.08
CA LEU A 139 -11.07 -4.28 10.64
C LEU A 139 -11.81 -3.20 9.86
N HIS A 140 -11.11 -2.57 8.91
CA HIS A 140 -11.68 -1.62 7.98
C HIS A 140 -12.51 -2.31 6.90
N ILE A 141 -13.66 -1.73 6.56
CA ILE A 141 -14.45 -2.10 5.38
C ILE A 141 -14.28 -0.99 4.35
N HIS A 142 -13.60 -1.29 3.25
CA HIS A 142 -13.26 -0.31 2.23
C HIS A 142 -14.53 0.19 1.51
N PRO A 143 -14.72 1.52 1.33
CA PRO A 143 -15.96 2.07 0.81
C PRO A 143 -16.19 1.75 -0.67
N THR A 144 -15.12 1.56 -1.46
CA THR A 144 -15.21 1.58 -2.93
C THR A 144 -14.60 0.39 -3.68
N SER A 145 -14.11 -0.63 -2.97
CA SER A 145 -13.41 -1.77 -3.62
C SER A 145 -14.27 -3.03 -3.69
N GLY A 146 -13.85 -4.00 -4.49
CA GLY A 146 -14.40 -5.35 -4.37
C GLY A 146 -13.92 -6.04 -3.09
N HIS A 147 -14.73 -6.97 -2.60
CA HIS A 147 -14.41 -7.90 -1.52
C HIS A 147 -14.98 -9.28 -1.86
N PRO A 148 -14.52 -10.40 -1.26
CA PRO A 148 -15.19 -11.68 -1.41
C PRO A 148 -16.63 -11.60 -0.89
N ALA A 149 -17.55 -12.33 -1.50
CA ALA A 149 -18.93 -12.38 -1.03
C ALA A 149 -18.98 -12.86 0.43
N GLY A 150 -19.68 -12.12 1.30
CA GLY A 150 -19.77 -12.42 2.73
C GLY A 150 -18.60 -11.95 3.61
N TYR A 151 -17.53 -11.39 3.01
CA TYR A 151 -16.32 -10.95 3.75
C TYR A 151 -15.92 -9.51 3.43
N PRO A 152 -16.74 -8.50 3.79
CA PRO A 152 -16.50 -7.10 3.45
C PRO A 152 -15.21 -6.51 4.03
N GLU A 153 -14.64 -7.11 5.08
CA GLU A 153 -13.37 -6.73 5.68
C GLU A 153 -12.13 -7.16 4.87
N VAL A 154 -12.30 -8.07 3.91
CA VAL A 154 -11.22 -8.53 3.03
C VAL A 154 -11.21 -7.68 1.76
N HIS A 155 -10.31 -6.71 1.70
CA HIS A 155 -10.20 -5.79 0.58
C HIS A 155 -9.40 -6.42 -0.55
N LEU A 156 -9.98 -6.49 -1.76
CA LEU A 156 -9.32 -7.06 -2.93
C LEU A 156 -8.73 -6.00 -3.85
N VAL A 157 -7.56 -6.33 -4.41
CA VAL A 157 -6.92 -5.63 -5.53
C VAL A 157 -6.86 -6.61 -6.69
N TYR A 158 -7.65 -6.37 -7.74
CA TYR A 158 -7.87 -7.36 -8.80
C TYR A 158 -7.66 -6.79 -10.20
N ARG A 159 -7.03 -7.59 -11.05
CA ARG A 159 -6.92 -7.41 -12.50
C ARG A 159 -6.84 -8.76 -13.19
N ASP A 160 -7.44 -8.88 -14.37
CA ASP A 160 -7.09 -9.89 -15.37
C ASP A 160 -7.18 -9.31 -16.80
N ALA A 161 -7.08 -10.16 -17.82
CA ALA A 161 -7.20 -9.77 -19.23
C ALA A 161 -8.57 -9.16 -19.60
N ASN A 162 -9.64 -9.55 -18.90
CA ASN A 162 -11.02 -9.23 -19.26
C ASN A 162 -11.63 -8.14 -18.36
N SER A 163 -10.97 -7.80 -17.26
CA SER A 163 -11.48 -6.86 -16.26
C SER A 163 -10.35 -6.07 -15.60
N THR A 164 -10.55 -4.76 -15.55
CA THR A 164 -9.69 -3.82 -14.84
C THR A 164 -10.54 -3.07 -13.80
N PHE A 165 -10.36 -3.41 -12.52
CA PHE A 165 -10.95 -2.65 -11.41
C PHE A 165 -9.92 -1.72 -10.74
N ASN A 166 -8.76 -1.53 -11.37
CA ASN A 166 -7.62 -0.78 -10.84
C ASN A 166 -7.44 0.58 -11.53
N PHE A 167 -6.64 1.44 -10.89
CA PHE A 167 -6.37 2.84 -11.24
C PHE A 167 -5.48 3.02 -12.47
N GLU A 168 -5.85 2.41 -13.59
CA GLU A 168 -5.19 2.72 -14.85
C GLU A 168 -5.65 4.08 -15.35
N ILE A 169 -4.68 4.97 -15.56
CA ILE A 169 -4.92 6.27 -16.15
C ILE A 169 -4.10 6.27 -17.44
N ASP A 170 -4.72 5.91 -18.56
CA ASP A 170 -4.07 5.90 -19.88
C ASP A 170 -3.56 7.30 -20.29
N GLU A 171 -4.07 8.36 -19.65
CA GLU A 171 -3.64 9.75 -19.80
C GLU A 171 -2.41 10.12 -18.94
N SER A 172 -1.83 9.18 -18.20
CA SER A 172 -0.66 9.40 -17.34
C SER A 172 0.59 8.72 -17.90
N VAL A 173 1.72 9.44 -17.88
CA VAL A 173 3.04 8.89 -18.25
C VAL A 173 3.59 7.89 -17.22
N THR A 174 3.00 7.84 -16.02
CA THR A 174 3.38 6.92 -14.94
C THR A 174 2.14 6.40 -14.22
N THR A 175 2.23 5.17 -13.72
CA THR A 175 1.20 4.55 -12.88
C THR A 175 1.47 4.74 -11.39
N THR A 176 2.53 5.47 -11.02
CA THR A 176 2.86 5.74 -9.62
C THR A 176 1.85 6.69 -8.98
N SER A 177 1.25 6.24 -7.87
CA SER A 177 0.40 7.04 -7.00
C SER A 177 0.77 6.75 -5.56
N TRP A 178 1.71 7.53 -5.03
CA TRP A 178 2.19 7.39 -3.65
C TRP A 178 1.10 7.78 -2.65
N HIS A 179 0.76 6.86 -1.77
CA HIS A 179 -0.24 7.08 -0.73
C HIS A 179 0.02 6.30 0.55
N SER A 180 -0.46 6.83 1.66
CA SER A 180 -0.79 6.04 2.86
C SER A 180 -2.27 5.69 2.75
N ASP A 181 -2.64 4.45 3.03
CA ASP A 181 -4.00 3.96 2.81
C ASP A 181 -5.03 4.78 3.59
N VAL A 182 -6.10 5.19 2.90
CA VAL A 182 -7.31 5.76 3.49
C VAL A 182 -7.02 6.89 4.51
N SER A 183 -5.99 7.70 4.23
CA SER A 183 -5.53 8.73 5.16
C SER A 183 -6.50 9.90 5.33
N TYR A 184 -7.68 9.84 4.71
CA TYR A 184 -8.79 10.77 4.87
C TYR A 184 -9.76 10.38 5.99
N GLU A 185 -9.64 9.17 6.57
CA GLU A 185 -10.45 8.77 7.71
C GLU A 185 -9.91 9.30 9.04
N LEU A 186 -10.79 9.55 10.01
CA LEU A 186 -10.38 10.05 11.32
C LEU A 186 -9.39 9.10 12.04
N GLN A 187 -9.61 7.80 11.90
CA GLN A 187 -8.75 6.71 12.38
C GLN A 187 -8.35 5.82 11.20
N PRO A 188 -7.27 6.19 10.46
CA PRO A 188 -6.80 5.44 9.30
C PRO A 188 -6.30 4.03 9.66
N PRO A 189 -6.13 3.16 8.66
CA PRO A 189 -5.44 1.88 8.83
C PRO A 189 -4.02 2.02 9.40
N GLY A 190 -3.63 1.08 10.27
CA GLY A 190 -2.28 0.96 10.82
C GLY A 190 -1.49 -0.15 10.13
N LEU A 191 -1.15 -1.20 10.89
CA LEU A 191 -0.50 -2.39 10.34
C LEU A 191 -1.41 -3.06 9.32
N THR A 192 -0.92 -3.18 8.09
CA THR A 192 -1.68 -3.74 6.97
C THR A 192 -1.01 -4.98 6.45
N THR A 193 -1.79 -6.04 6.27
CA THR A 193 -1.32 -7.31 5.69
C THR A 193 -1.81 -7.43 4.27
N PHE A 194 -0.93 -7.78 3.33
CA PHE A 194 -1.27 -7.97 1.92
C PHE A 194 -0.53 -9.17 1.34
N PHE A 195 -1.21 -9.92 0.48
CA PHE A 195 -0.64 -11.06 -0.23
C PHE A 195 -1.34 -11.24 -1.56
N LEU A 196 -0.66 -11.92 -2.48
CA LEU A 196 -1.21 -12.25 -3.79
C LEU A 196 -1.70 -13.71 -3.80
N LEU A 197 -2.97 -13.87 -4.16
CA LEU A 197 -3.62 -15.13 -4.51
C LEU A 197 -3.23 -15.56 -5.94
N SER A 198 -2.91 -14.59 -6.79
CA SER A 198 -2.35 -14.79 -8.13
C SER A 198 -1.51 -13.58 -8.49
N SER A 199 -0.33 -13.82 -9.04
CA SER A 199 0.61 -12.79 -9.49
C SER A 199 1.00 -13.05 -10.94
N PRO A 200 1.27 -12.00 -11.73
CA PRO A 200 1.92 -12.17 -13.02
C PRO A 200 3.34 -12.72 -12.83
N ASP A 201 3.87 -13.41 -13.84
CA ASP A 201 5.24 -13.95 -13.84
C ASP A 201 6.29 -12.81 -13.75
N THR A 202 5.96 -11.64 -14.31
CA THR A 202 6.78 -10.44 -14.24
C THR A 202 5.94 -9.17 -14.08
N GLY A 203 6.57 -8.12 -13.53
CA GLY A 203 5.88 -6.89 -13.15
C GLY A 203 4.93 -7.04 -11.97
N GLY A 204 4.16 -5.98 -11.69
CA GLY A 204 3.16 -5.96 -10.62
C GLY A 204 3.72 -5.73 -9.22
N ASP A 205 4.98 -5.26 -9.16
CA ASP A 205 5.72 -4.97 -7.93
C ASP A 205 5.05 -3.86 -7.10
N THR A 206 5.52 -3.71 -5.87
CA THR A 206 5.06 -2.64 -4.98
C THR A 206 6.26 -1.87 -4.44
N LEU A 207 6.25 -0.56 -4.61
CA LEU A 207 7.23 0.33 -4.02
C LEU A 207 6.70 0.88 -2.70
N PHE A 208 7.58 0.98 -1.72
CA PHE A 208 7.34 1.60 -0.43
C PHE A 208 8.35 2.71 -0.21
N THR A 209 7.99 3.73 0.55
CA THR A 209 8.88 4.79 1.00
C THR A 209 8.74 5.02 2.50
N SER A 210 9.87 5.25 3.16
CA SER A 210 9.92 5.56 4.60
C SER A 210 9.60 7.03 4.81
N GLN A 211 8.44 7.31 5.40
CA GLN A 211 8.06 8.69 5.73
C GLN A 211 8.87 9.27 6.90
N VAL A 212 9.45 8.40 7.74
CA VAL A 212 10.44 8.78 8.76
C VAL A 212 11.74 9.26 8.11
N SER A 213 12.30 8.47 7.18
CA SER A 213 13.54 8.86 6.49
C SER A 213 13.33 10.07 5.58
N THR A 214 12.15 10.16 4.95
CA THR A 214 11.74 11.31 4.13
C THR A 214 11.74 12.60 4.97
N LEU A 215 11.16 12.58 6.17
CA LEU A 215 11.18 13.72 7.09
C LEU A 215 12.61 14.07 7.55
N ARG A 216 13.40 13.08 7.99
CA ARG A 216 14.75 13.27 8.55
C ARG A 216 15.75 13.92 7.59
N ARG A 217 15.49 13.88 6.28
CA ARG A 217 16.35 14.51 5.27
C ARG A 217 16.11 16.00 5.09
N LEU A 218 14.97 16.51 5.58
CA LEU A 218 14.66 17.94 5.52
C LEU A 218 15.53 18.69 6.54
N SER A 219 15.75 19.98 6.30
CA SER A 219 16.51 20.80 7.26
C SER A 219 15.76 20.89 8.61
N PRO A 220 16.47 20.96 9.75
CA PRO A 220 15.82 21.05 11.06
C PRO A 220 14.81 22.20 11.17
N GLN A 221 15.09 23.35 10.54
CA GLN A 221 14.18 24.50 10.52
C GLN A 221 12.91 24.21 9.73
N PHE A 222 13.02 23.50 8.60
CA PHE A 222 11.85 23.13 7.81
C PHE A 222 11.02 22.07 8.53
N ILE A 223 11.65 21.07 9.17
CA ILE A 223 10.94 20.11 10.03
C ILE A 223 10.19 20.84 11.16
N ALA A 224 10.84 21.79 11.85
CA ALA A 224 10.22 22.57 12.91
C ALA A 224 9.00 23.36 12.42
N PHE A 225 9.10 23.96 11.22
CA PHE A 225 7.97 24.60 10.56
C PHE A 225 6.85 23.60 10.24
N LEU A 226 7.15 22.48 9.59
CA LEU A 226 6.16 21.46 9.21
C LEU A 226 5.43 20.85 10.41
N ARG A 227 6.09 20.72 11.57
CA ARG A 227 5.46 20.26 12.82
C ARG A 227 4.30 21.15 13.28
N THR A 228 4.29 22.42 12.89
CA THR A 228 3.18 23.36 13.20
C THR A 228 2.00 23.23 12.26
N LEU A 229 2.15 22.50 11.14
CA LEU A 229 1.17 22.46 10.07
C LEU A 229 0.23 21.26 10.20
N LYS A 230 -1.00 21.47 9.74
CA LYS A 230 -2.03 20.43 9.58
C LYS A 230 -2.64 20.55 8.19
N ALA A 231 -3.03 19.43 7.60
CA ALA A 231 -3.53 19.37 6.23
C ALA A 231 -4.84 18.59 6.15
N VAL A 232 -5.69 18.96 5.20
CA VAL A 232 -6.93 18.24 4.90
C VAL A 232 -6.64 17.07 3.97
N HIS A 233 -7.14 15.91 4.36
CA HIS A 233 -7.12 14.69 3.58
C HIS A 233 -8.54 14.35 3.17
N SER A 234 -8.77 14.07 1.87
CA SER A 234 -10.10 13.90 1.30
C SER A 234 -10.29 12.55 0.62
N GLY A 235 -11.43 11.92 0.91
CA GLY A 235 -11.90 10.70 0.23
C GLY A 235 -12.83 10.97 -0.95
N PHE A 236 -13.21 12.23 -1.20
CA PHE A 236 -14.22 12.59 -2.21
C PHE A 236 -13.77 12.21 -3.61
N GLU A 237 -12.53 12.49 -3.99
CA GLU A 237 -12.01 12.18 -5.33
C GLU A 237 -11.96 10.67 -5.59
N GLN A 238 -11.69 9.86 -4.56
CA GLN A 238 -11.75 8.41 -4.69
C GLN A 238 -13.19 7.91 -4.85
N ALA A 239 -14.14 8.49 -4.11
CA ALA A 239 -15.55 8.17 -4.24
C ALA A 239 -16.09 8.57 -5.62
N ASP A 240 -15.76 9.76 -6.11
CA ASP A 240 -16.19 10.27 -7.42
C ASP A 240 -15.56 9.46 -8.56
N PHE A 241 -14.29 9.06 -8.42
CA PHE A 241 -13.68 8.11 -9.34
C PHE A 241 -14.46 6.79 -9.39
N SER A 242 -14.89 6.26 -8.24
CA SER A 242 -15.72 5.04 -8.23
C SER A 242 -17.08 5.27 -8.88
N ARG A 243 -17.79 6.36 -8.50
CA ARG A 243 -19.11 6.75 -9.06
C ARG A 243 -19.08 6.90 -10.59
N SER A 244 -17.94 7.29 -11.17
CA SER A 244 -17.76 7.36 -12.63
C SER A 244 -17.77 6.00 -13.35
N GLY A 245 -17.95 4.89 -12.64
CA GLY A 245 -18.00 3.53 -13.19
C GLY A 245 -16.64 2.83 -13.28
N ARG A 246 -15.54 3.57 -13.13
CA ARG A 246 -14.16 3.07 -13.25
C ARG A 246 -13.71 2.13 -12.12
N ARG A 247 -14.53 1.92 -11.08
CA ARG A 247 -14.24 1.03 -9.94
C ARG A 247 -15.50 0.30 -9.45
N GLY A 248 -16.22 -0.34 -10.36
CA GLY A 248 -17.44 -1.08 -10.04
C GLY A 248 -18.62 -0.22 -9.56
N ALA A 249 -18.56 1.10 -9.79
CA ALA A 249 -19.63 2.07 -9.49
C ALA A 249 -20.16 2.03 -8.04
N THR A 250 -19.34 1.59 -7.08
CA THR A 250 -19.80 1.27 -5.73
C THR A 250 -19.19 2.20 -4.70
N VAL A 251 -20.05 2.90 -3.95
CA VAL A 251 -19.67 3.70 -2.77
C VAL A 251 -20.58 3.29 -1.62
N ARG A 252 -20.04 2.49 -0.68
CA ARG A 252 -20.80 1.90 0.42
C ARG A 252 -20.78 2.72 1.70
N ARG A 253 -19.99 3.80 1.75
CA ARG A 253 -19.97 4.77 2.86
C ARG A 253 -19.70 6.14 2.25
N GLU A 254 -20.41 7.16 2.73
CA GLU A 254 -20.18 8.53 2.24
C GLU A 254 -18.73 8.96 2.47
N PRO A 255 -18.12 9.65 1.49
CA PRO A 255 -16.75 10.14 1.62
C PRO A 255 -16.68 11.20 2.72
N VAL A 256 -15.50 11.28 3.32
CA VAL A 256 -15.20 12.21 4.42
C VAL A 256 -13.92 12.97 4.12
N GLU A 257 -13.76 14.10 4.80
CA GLU A 257 -12.49 14.80 4.92
C GLU A 257 -12.13 14.94 6.38
N HIS A 258 -10.84 14.82 6.70
CA HIS A 258 -10.33 15.07 8.04
C HIS A 258 -9.03 15.86 7.99
N ILE A 259 -8.80 16.61 9.07
CA ILE A 259 -7.56 17.34 9.28
C ILE A 259 -6.58 16.46 10.06
N HIS A 260 -5.40 16.26 9.48
CA HIS A 260 -4.31 15.50 10.08
C HIS A 260 -3.05 16.37 10.18
N PRO A 261 -2.14 16.07 11.12
CA PRO A 261 -0.87 16.79 11.21
C PRO A 261 -0.03 16.49 9.96
N VAL A 262 0.72 17.48 9.47
CA VAL A 262 1.68 17.26 8.38
C VAL A 262 2.86 16.41 8.86
N VAL A 263 3.22 16.53 10.15
CA VAL A 263 4.19 15.65 10.82
C VAL A 263 3.51 14.95 11.98
N ARG A 264 3.41 13.64 11.91
CA ARG A 264 2.82 12.82 12.96
C ARG A 264 3.89 12.13 13.80
N ARG A 265 3.54 11.76 15.03
CA ARG A 265 4.31 10.91 15.93
C ARG A 265 3.71 9.50 15.97
N HIS A 266 4.55 8.48 15.87
CA HIS A 266 4.13 7.09 16.01
C HIS A 266 3.88 6.78 17.49
N PRO A 267 2.71 6.21 17.89
CA PRO A 267 2.37 6.00 19.30
C PRO A 267 3.32 5.05 20.03
N VAL A 268 3.78 3.98 19.38
CA VAL A 268 4.68 2.98 19.97
C VAL A 268 6.16 3.37 19.89
N THR A 269 6.68 3.69 18.69
CA THR A 269 8.12 3.93 18.49
C THR A 269 8.56 5.34 18.84
N GLY A 270 7.63 6.30 18.95
CA GLY A 270 7.94 7.72 19.13
C GLY A 270 8.54 8.41 17.91
N GLU A 271 8.76 7.69 16.81
CA GLU A 271 9.32 8.23 15.57
C GLU A 271 8.37 9.26 14.94
N GLU A 272 8.95 10.30 14.37
CA GLU A 272 8.20 11.28 13.59
C GLU A 272 8.23 10.92 12.10
N ALA A 273 7.09 11.07 11.45
CA ALA A 273 6.93 10.77 10.03
C ALA A 273 6.17 11.89 9.32
N LEU A 274 6.59 12.16 8.08
CA LEU A 274 5.83 13.01 7.17
C LEU A 274 4.50 12.33 6.83
N TYR A 275 3.38 13.03 7.03
CA TYR A 275 2.04 12.47 6.87
C TYR A 275 1.22 13.25 5.85
N VAL A 276 1.78 13.38 4.65
CA VAL A 276 1.09 13.90 3.47
C VAL A 276 1.29 12.93 2.32
N ASN A 277 0.30 12.89 1.42
CA ASN A 277 0.44 12.14 0.18
C ASN A 277 -0.39 12.75 -0.94
N LYS A 278 0.08 12.61 -2.17
CA LYS A 278 -0.53 13.23 -3.35
C LYS A 278 -1.95 12.75 -3.59
N GLN A 279 -2.25 11.51 -3.24
CA GLN A 279 -3.55 10.90 -3.50
C GLN A 279 -4.67 11.53 -2.65
N PHE A 280 -4.41 11.85 -1.39
CA PHE A 280 -5.47 12.26 -0.45
C PHE A 280 -5.29 13.65 0.14
N THR A 281 -4.07 14.17 0.26
CA THR A 281 -3.85 15.51 0.82
C THR A 281 -4.27 16.60 -0.17
N ARG A 282 -5.03 17.61 0.30
CA ARG A 282 -5.60 18.67 -0.56
C ARG A 282 -5.02 20.05 -0.30
N ARG A 283 -4.95 20.46 0.96
CA ARG A 283 -4.45 21.78 1.36
C ARG A 283 -3.91 21.77 2.78
N ILE A 284 -3.00 22.69 3.05
CA ILE A 284 -2.51 22.98 4.40
C ILE A 284 -3.43 24.04 5.02
N VAL A 285 -3.97 23.74 6.20
CA VAL A 285 -4.89 24.63 6.91
C VAL A 285 -4.14 25.86 7.41
N GLY A 286 -4.74 27.04 7.24
CA GLY A 286 -4.19 28.31 7.70
C GLY A 286 -3.21 28.98 6.74
N LEU A 287 -2.80 28.30 5.66
CA LEU A 287 -1.97 28.90 4.60
C LEU A 287 -2.83 29.35 3.42
N LYS A 288 -2.32 30.32 2.66
CA LYS A 288 -2.92 30.70 1.37
C LYS A 288 -2.72 29.57 0.36
N ARG A 289 -3.53 29.59 -0.70
CA ARG A 289 -3.52 28.54 -1.73
C ARG A 289 -2.13 28.33 -2.33
N GLU A 290 -1.48 29.40 -2.78
CA GLU A 290 -0.17 29.34 -3.45
C GLU A 290 0.93 28.83 -2.51
N GLU A 291 0.87 29.20 -1.22
CA GLU A 291 1.77 28.71 -0.18
C GLU A 291 1.58 27.20 0.07
N SER A 292 0.32 26.80 0.27
CA SER A 292 -0.07 25.40 0.47
C SER A 292 0.33 24.52 -0.71
N GLU A 293 0.02 24.94 -1.93
CA GLU A 293 0.36 24.21 -3.16
C GLU A 293 1.87 24.08 -3.33
N THR A 294 2.63 25.15 -3.08
CA THR A 294 4.09 25.14 -3.18
C THR A 294 4.71 24.15 -2.20
N ILE A 295 4.29 24.18 -0.93
CA ILE A 295 4.80 23.28 0.11
C ILE A 295 4.41 21.83 -0.19
N LEU A 296 3.13 21.57 -0.48
CA LEU A 296 2.66 20.21 -0.79
C LEU A 296 3.36 19.65 -2.03
N LYS A 297 3.53 20.45 -3.08
CA LYS A 297 4.26 20.02 -4.27
C LYS A 297 5.70 19.62 -3.94
N PHE A 298 6.41 20.43 -3.17
CA PHE A 298 7.77 20.10 -2.72
C PHE A 298 7.80 18.77 -1.95
N LEU A 299 6.87 18.57 -1.01
CA LEU A 299 6.79 17.35 -0.20
C LEU A 299 6.44 16.11 -1.04
N PHE A 300 5.52 16.25 -2.00
CA PHE A 300 5.16 15.16 -2.92
C PHE A 300 6.32 14.80 -3.86
N ASP A 301 7.01 15.81 -4.41
CA ASP A 301 8.19 15.61 -5.23
C ASP A 301 9.31 14.91 -4.43
N HIS A 302 9.49 15.28 -3.16
CA HIS A 302 10.46 14.64 -2.26
C HIS A 302 10.12 13.16 -2.00
N ILE A 303 8.84 12.85 -1.73
CA ILE A 303 8.35 11.47 -1.56
C ILE A 303 8.60 10.62 -2.82
N ASP A 304 8.30 11.18 -4.00
CA ASP A 304 8.35 10.48 -5.28
C ASP A 304 9.78 10.24 -5.77
N LYS A 305 10.65 11.25 -5.65
CA LYS A 305 11.99 11.26 -6.26
C LYS A 305 13.10 10.73 -5.35
N SER A 306 12.84 10.49 -4.08
CA SER A 306 13.84 10.00 -3.11
C SER A 306 13.97 8.48 -3.14
N ALA A 307 14.57 7.93 -4.21
CA ALA A 307 14.80 6.49 -4.35
C ALA A 307 15.60 5.89 -3.18
N ASP A 308 16.43 6.68 -2.51
CA ASP A 308 17.22 6.31 -1.34
C ASP A 308 16.44 6.29 -0.01
N ASN A 309 15.13 6.58 -0.04
CA ASN A 309 14.17 6.30 1.04
C ASN A 309 13.21 5.16 0.69
N GLN A 310 13.34 4.56 -0.50
CA GLN A 310 12.39 3.61 -1.05
C GLN A 310 12.89 2.17 -0.96
N ALA A 311 11.96 1.24 -0.88
CA ALA A 311 12.19 -0.20 -1.01
C ALA A 311 11.23 -0.77 -2.06
N ARG A 312 11.70 -1.70 -2.88
CA ARG A 312 10.90 -2.40 -3.88
C ARG A 312 10.66 -3.84 -3.43
N VAL A 313 9.39 -4.23 -3.34
CA VAL A 313 9.01 -5.61 -3.12
C VAL A 313 8.64 -6.24 -4.46
N LYS A 314 9.50 -7.14 -4.93
CA LYS A 314 9.16 -8.05 -6.02
C LYS A 314 8.32 -9.21 -5.49
N TRP A 315 7.12 -9.34 -6.04
CA TRP A 315 6.22 -10.41 -5.67
C TRP A 315 6.74 -11.76 -6.14
N ARG A 316 6.60 -12.76 -5.26
CA ARG A 316 6.81 -14.18 -5.56
C ARG A 316 5.56 -14.92 -5.07
N PRO A 317 5.25 -16.10 -5.62
CA PRO A 317 4.24 -16.97 -5.02
C PRO A 317 4.45 -17.11 -3.52
N HIS A 318 3.34 -17.13 -2.78
CA HIS A 318 3.34 -17.32 -1.32
C HIS A 318 4.10 -16.24 -0.54
N THR A 319 4.15 -15.02 -1.07
CA THR A 319 4.67 -13.86 -0.33
C THR A 319 3.55 -13.17 0.42
N VAL A 320 3.76 -12.89 1.71
CA VAL A 320 2.92 -12.01 2.53
C VAL A 320 3.76 -10.81 2.94
N VAL A 321 3.23 -9.61 2.74
CA VAL A 321 3.87 -8.36 3.13
C VAL A 321 3.02 -7.68 4.20
N LEU A 322 3.67 -7.26 5.27
CA LEU A 322 3.07 -6.43 6.29
C LEU A 322 3.78 -5.07 6.31
N TRP A 323 3.03 -3.98 6.38
CA TRP A 323 3.61 -2.65 6.54
C TRP A 323 2.82 -1.81 7.53
N ASP A 324 3.49 -0.79 8.05
CA ASP A 324 2.88 0.21 8.92
C ASP A 324 2.47 1.44 8.09
N ASN A 325 1.17 1.59 7.82
CA ASN A 325 0.64 2.74 7.08
C ASN A 325 0.87 4.09 7.81
N ARG A 326 1.23 4.08 9.10
CA ARG A 326 1.47 5.28 9.89
C ARG A 326 2.81 5.93 9.58
N ILE A 327 3.76 5.18 9.02
CA ILE A 327 5.13 5.64 8.76
C ILE A 327 5.62 5.32 7.34
N THR A 328 4.74 4.81 6.48
CA THR A 328 5.05 4.50 5.09
C THR A 328 4.03 5.11 4.14
N ALA A 329 4.47 5.39 2.92
CA ALA A 329 3.60 5.47 1.76
C ALA A 329 4.04 4.41 0.75
N HIS A 330 3.14 4.02 -0.14
CA HIS A 330 3.40 3.00 -1.14
C HIS A 330 2.71 3.32 -2.47
N THR A 331 3.16 2.64 -3.52
CA THR A 331 2.51 2.65 -4.82
C THR A 331 2.57 1.26 -5.45
N ALA A 332 1.46 0.85 -6.06
CA ALA A 332 1.45 -0.31 -6.93
C ALA A 332 2.09 0.06 -8.27
N ILE A 333 2.86 -0.86 -8.86
CA ILE A 333 3.42 -0.70 -10.20
C ILE A 333 2.57 -1.53 -11.16
N VAL A 334 2.10 -0.89 -12.23
CA VAL A 334 1.24 -1.50 -13.23
C VAL A 334 2.00 -1.62 -14.56
N ASP A 335 3.11 -2.37 -14.53
CA ASP A 335 4.03 -2.61 -15.65
C ASP A 335 3.83 -3.99 -16.31
N PHE A 336 2.69 -4.63 -16.03
CA PHE A 336 2.33 -5.97 -16.51
C PHE A 336 1.02 -5.98 -17.33
N LYS A 337 0.51 -4.80 -17.71
CA LYS A 337 -0.75 -4.65 -18.47
C LYS A 337 -0.75 -5.46 -19.77
N GLU A 338 0.36 -5.41 -20.51
CA GLU A 338 0.49 -6.05 -21.83
C GLU A 338 0.55 -7.58 -21.77
N THR A 339 0.85 -8.17 -20.60
CA THR A 339 0.90 -9.63 -20.46
C THR A 339 -0.49 -10.24 -20.37
N GLY A 340 -1.51 -9.45 -20.01
CA GLY A 340 -2.88 -9.93 -19.80
C GLY A 340 -3.02 -10.85 -18.58
N GLU A 341 -1.97 -11.00 -17.78
CA GLU A 341 -1.96 -11.92 -16.65
C GLU A 341 -2.81 -11.42 -15.48
N ARG A 342 -3.32 -12.37 -14.70
CA ARG A 342 -4.11 -12.08 -13.51
C ARG A 342 -3.20 -11.60 -12.38
N ARG A 343 -3.62 -10.53 -11.72
CA ARG A 343 -3.12 -10.10 -10.41
C ARG A 343 -4.28 -10.01 -9.45
N HIS A 344 -4.36 -10.95 -8.52
CA HIS A 344 -5.39 -11.03 -7.50
C HIS A 344 -4.73 -10.95 -6.13
N GLY A 345 -4.87 -9.80 -5.46
CA GLY A 345 -4.37 -9.59 -4.11
C GLY A 345 -5.49 -9.43 -3.10
N ALA A 346 -5.25 -9.89 -1.89
CA ALA A 346 -6.13 -9.69 -0.75
C ALA A 346 -5.40 -8.91 0.34
N ARG A 347 -6.14 -8.00 0.98
CA ARG A 347 -5.63 -7.05 1.97
C ARG A 347 -6.50 -7.06 3.21
N ILE A 348 -5.86 -7.11 4.37
CA ILE A 348 -6.49 -6.97 5.69
C ILE A 348 -5.93 -5.71 6.35
N THR A 349 -6.81 -4.74 6.56
CA THR A 349 -6.46 -3.39 7.03
C THR A 349 -7.18 -3.06 8.35
N PRO A 350 -6.63 -3.43 9.50
CA PRO A 350 -7.05 -2.94 10.81
C PRO A 350 -6.88 -1.41 10.92
N GLN A 351 -7.92 -0.72 11.39
CA GLN A 351 -7.86 0.69 11.80
C GLN A 351 -7.00 0.85 13.05
N ALA A 352 -6.32 2.00 13.14
CA ALA A 352 -5.45 2.35 14.26
C ALA A 352 -5.93 3.61 14.98
N GLU A 353 -5.03 4.28 15.69
CA GLU A 353 -5.31 5.53 16.40
C GLU A 353 -5.56 6.71 15.44
N ARG A 354 -6.21 7.78 15.95
CA ARG A 354 -6.22 9.07 15.27
C ARG A 354 -4.76 9.57 15.20
N PRO A 355 -4.25 10.01 14.04
CA PRO A 355 -2.87 10.46 13.92
C PRO A 355 -2.50 11.51 14.97
N ILE A 356 -1.46 11.24 15.75
CA ILE A 356 -0.98 12.09 16.84
C ILE A 356 -0.02 13.13 16.25
N PRO A 357 -0.24 14.44 16.43
CA PRO A 357 0.72 15.47 16.03
C PRO A 357 2.10 15.27 16.68
N ALA A 358 3.16 15.58 15.93
CA ALA A 358 4.51 15.64 16.51
C ALA A 358 4.68 16.84 17.44
N LEU A 359 4.02 17.97 17.15
CA LEU A 359 3.95 19.13 18.03
C LEU A 359 2.80 18.97 19.03
N ASP A 360 3.14 18.90 20.32
CA ASP A 360 2.13 18.83 21.37
C ASP A 360 1.27 20.11 21.37
N GLY A 361 -0.05 19.93 21.51
CA GLY A 361 -1.02 21.02 21.51
C GLY A 361 -1.46 21.50 20.12
N LEU A 362 -0.98 20.91 19.02
CA LEU A 362 -1.51 21.22 17.69
C LEU A 362 -2.98 20.75 17.58
N ASP A 363 -3.91 21.70 17.51
CA ASP A 363 -5.33 21.42 17.39
C ASP A 363 -5.70 20.93 15.99
N LEU A 364 -6.41 19.80 15.90
CA LEU A 364 -6.86 19.17 14.66
C LEU A 364 -8.39 19.29 14.44
N ASN A 365 -9.10 20.05 15.29
CA ASN A 365 -10.57 20.18 15.23
C ASN A 365 -11.05 21.49 14.58
N ALA A 366 -10.13 22.31 14.07
CA ALA A 366 -10.42 23.64 13.50
C ALA A 366 -11.14 23.60 12.14
#